data_AF-A0A917P4Z4-F1
#
_entry.id   AF-A0A917P4Z4-F1
#
_cell.length_a   1.000
_cell.length_b   1.000
_cell.length_c   1.000
_cell.angle_alpha   90.00
_cell.angle_beta   90.00
_cell.angle_gamma   90.00
#
_symmetry.space_group_name_H-M   'P 1'
#
loop_
_entity.id
_entity.type
_entity.pdbx_description
1 polymer ?
#
loop_
_entity_poly.entity_id
_entity_poly.type
_entity_poly.pdbx_seq_one_letter_code
_entity_poly.pdbx_strand_id
1 'polypeptide(L)'
;MDALALEDGVHARRAVDPAGIGVLTDRGPAYHADGYHQAPGPKSLLTLHGAEHMLGGITGYDTVETTDEDPERVAVIQRMTWAFLHDAFTSDGSAWAAATSAFANLPTIGQLESK
;
A
#
# COMPACT_ATOMS: atom_id res chain seq x y z
N MET A 1 15.88 -0.44 -3.37
CA MET A 1 16.69 0.79 -3.36
C MET A 1 17.72 0.65 -4.44
N ASP A 2 17.73 1.57 -5.41
CA ASP A 2 18.88 1.75 -6.30
C ASP A 2 19.03 3.23 -6.62
N ALA A 3 20.28 3.68 -6.56
CA ALA A 3 20.71 5.03 -6.90
C ALA A 3 21.56 4.97 -8.16
N LEU A 4 21.32 5.85 -9.12
CA LEU A 4 22.29 6.21 -10.16
C LEU A 4 22.01 7.65 -10.62
N ALA A 5 22.97 8.52 -10.34
CA ALA A 5 23.09 9.84 -10.94
C ALA A 5 24.10 9.75 -12.09
N LEU A 6 23.81 10.37 -13.22
CA LEU A 6 24.77 10.82 -14.23
C LEU A 6 24.14 11.95 -15.06
N GLU A 7 24.92 13.02 -15.24
CA GLU A 7 24.51 14.38 -15.60
C GLU A 7 24.42 14.67 -17.12
N ASP A 8 23.93 15.89 -17.40
CA ASP A 8 23.99 16.71 -18.62
C ASP A 8 23.22 16.30 -19.88
N GLY A 9 22.13 17.03 -20.13
CA GLY A 9 21.47 17.06 -21.44
C GLY A 9 19.97 17.34 -21.34
N VAL A 10 19.58 18.52 -21.82
CA VAL A 10 18.20 18.99 -22.00
C VAL A 10 17.26 17.87 -22.46
N HIS A 11 16.15 17.71 -21.73
CA HIS A 11 15.16 16.62 -21.81
C HIS A 11 15.66 15.24 -21.39
N ALA A 12 15.88 15.08 -20.07
CA ALA A 12 15.78 13.77 -19.43
C ALA A 12 14.40 13.17 -19.76
N ARG A 13 14.36 12.22 -20.71
CA ARG A 13 13.23 11.30 -20.83
C ARG A 13 13.19 10.55 -19.51
N ARG A 14 12.28 10.98 -18.63
CA ARG A 14 12.02 10.34 -17.34
C ARG A 14 11.79 8.87 -17.61
N ALA A 15 12.68 8.02 -17.08
CA ALA A 15 12.49 6.59 -17.13
C ALA A 15 11.10 6.30 -16.56
N VAL A 16 10.24 5.71 -17.39
CA VAL A 16 8.98 5.15 -16.95
C VAL A 16 9.35 3.98 -16.06
N ASP A 17 8.97 4.07 -14.79
CA ASP A 17 8.96 2.94 -13.88
C ASP A 17 8.25 1.77 -14.57
N PRO A 18 8.85 0.57 -14.69
CA PRO A 18 8.24 -0.57 -15.38
C PRO A 18 6.86 -0.95 -14.81
N ALA A 19 6.51 -0.53 -13.59
CA ALA A 19 5.18 -0.71 -13.02
C ALA A 19 4.13 0.36 -13.45
N GLY A 20 4.53 1.44 -14.12
CA GLY A 20 3.60 2.47 -14.65
C GLY A 20 2.92 3.38 -13.62
N ILE A 21 3.08 3.12 -12.32
CA ILE A 21 2.35 3.78 -11.22
C ILE A 21 3.05 5.06 -10.70
N GLY A 22 4.31 5.30 -11.09
CA GLY A 22 5.20 6.28 -10.46
C GLY A 22 4.99 7.77 -10.79
N VAL A 23 3.95 8.17 -11.54
CA VAL A 23 3.84 9.55 -12.09
C VAL A 23 2.42 10.15 -12.06
N LEU A 24 1.62 9.89 -11.03
CA LEU A 24 0.38 10.66 -10.86
C LEU A 24 0.65 12.10 -10.40
N THR A 25 1.73 12.34 -9.65
CA THR A 25 2.08 13.66 -9.12
C THR A 25 3.60 13.87 -9.13
N ASP A 26 4.04 15.14 -9.11
CA ASP A 26 5.46 15.51 -8.99
C ASP A 26 6.09 15.06 -7.66
N ARG A 27 5.27 14.74 -6.64
CA ARG A 27 5.73 14.22 -5.36
C ARG A 27 6.16 12.75 -5.42
N GLY A 28 5.85 12.03 -6.50
CA GLY A 28 6.08 10.60 -6.60
C GLY A 28 5.25 9.79 -5.59
N PRO A 29 5.47 8.47 -5.47
CA PRO A 29 4.56 7.55 -4.77
C PRO A 29 4.33 7.85 -3.28
N ALA A 30 5.15 8.70 -2.67
CA ALA A 30 4.93 9.15 -1.29
C ALA A 30 3.54 9.79 -1.06
N TYR A 31 2.90 10.35 -2.10
CA TYR A 31 1.58 10.96 -1.98
C TYR A 31 0.49 9.97 -1.52
N HIS A 32 0.68 8.65 -1.70
CA HIS A 32 -0.30 7.64 -1.26
C HIS A 32 -0.55 7.67 0.25
N ALA A 33 0.42 8.12 1.05
CA ALA A 33 0.29 8.23 2.51
C ALA A 33 -0.23 9.60 2.98
N ASP A 34 -0.47 10.57 2.07
CA ASP A 34 -0.87 11.93 2.45
C ASP A 34 -2.17 11.96 3.26
N GLY A 35 -3.14 11.10 2.92
CA GLY A 35 -4.40 10.98 3.67
C GLY A 35 -4.17 10.61 5.14
N TYR A 36 -3.19 9.75 5.41
CA TYR A 36 -2.82 9.39 6.79
C TYR A 36 -2.11 10.56 7.50
N HIS A 37 -1.24 11.29 6.81
CA HIS A 37 -0.48 12.39 7.43
C HIS A 37 -1.30 13.67 7.64
N GLN A 38 -2.28 13.94 6.79
CA GLN A 38 -2.97 15.23 6.73
C GLN A 38 -4.39 15.19 7.32
N ALA A 39 -5.06 14.04 7.38
CA ALA A 39 -6.39 13.97 7.95
C ALA A 39 -6.38 14.23 9.47
N PRO A 40 -7.42 14.83 10.06
CA PRO A 40 -7.62 14.86 11.50
C PRO A 40 -8.17 13.51 12.02
N GLY A 41 -8.11 13.29 13.34
CA GLY A 41 -8.76 12.16 14.03
C GLY A 41 -8.00 10.82 14.01
N PRO A 42 -8.51 9.78 14.70
CA PRO A 42 -7.86 8.49 14.79
C PRO A 42 -7.80 7.76 13.45
N LYS A 43 -6.66 7.15 13.12
CA LYS A 43 -6.45 6.45 11.84
C LYS A 43 -5.28 5.48 11.91
N SER A 44 -5.25 4.53 10.99
CA SER A 44 -4.14 3.62 10.80
C SER A 44 -3.68 3.58 9.35
N LEU A 45 -2.38 3.37 9.13
CA LEU A 45 -1.75 3.18 7.83
C LEU A 45 -1.13 1.79 7.78
N LEU A 46 -1.64 0.95 6.87
CA LEU A 46 -1.06 -0.34 6.54
C LEU A 46 -0.20 -0.19 5.28
N THR A 47 1.07 -0.57 5.37
CA THR A 47 2.02 -0.59 4.26
C THR A 47 2.49 -2.02 4.04
N LEU A 48 2.43 -2.50 2.79
CA LEU A 48 2.83 -3.87 2.42
C LEU A 48 4.06 -3.82 1.52
N HIS A 49 5.09 -4.60 1.85
CA HIS A 49 6.38 -4.56 1.16
C HIS A 49 6.38 -5.44 -0.09
N GLY A 50 6.76 -4.89 -1.24
CA GLY A 50 6.79 -5.64 -2.50
C GLY A 50 5.41 -5.91 -3.09
N ALA A 51 4.35 -5.25 -2.58
CA ALA A 51 3.05 -5.22 -3.21
C ALA A 51 3.14 -4.40 -4.50
N GLU A 52 2.71 -4.97 -5.63
CA GLU A 52 2.82 -4.32 -6.94
C GLU A 52 1.54 -3.59 -7.35
N HIS A 53 0.44 -3.75 -6.61
CA HIS A 53 -0.87 -3.20 -6.99
C HIS A 53 -1.33 -2.06 -6.10
N MET A 54 -2.19 -1.23 -6.69
CA MET A 54 -3.10 -0.38 -5.95
C MET A 54 -4.31 -1.18 -5.44
N LEU A 55 -4.84 -0.78 -4.30
CA LEU A 55 -6.12 -1.28 -3.80
C LEU A 55 -7.26 -0.68 -4.65
N GLY A 56 -7.66 -1.40 -5.70
CA GLY A 56 -8.83 -1.09 -6.51
C GLY A 56 -8.54 -0.84 -7.99
N GLY A 57 -9.62 -0.65 -8.75
CA GLY A 57 -9.62 -0.64 -10.22
C GLY A 57 -10.35 -1.87 -10.75
N ILE A 58 -11.21 -1.69 -11.76
CA ILE A 58 -11.73 -2.82 -12.54
C ILE A 58 -10.74 -3.02 -13.66
N THR A 59 -9.94 -4.06 -13.53
CA THR A 59 -8.95 -4.44 -14.52
C THR A 59 -9.65 -5.26 -15.60
N GLY A 60 -9.24 -5.10 -16.86
CA GLY A 60 -9.83 -5.82 -17.99
C GLY A 60 -9.81 -7.34 -17.78
N TYR A 61 -10.75 -8.05 -18.41
CA TYR A 61 -11.05 -9.46 -18.13
C TYR A 61 -9.87 -10.46 -18.24
N ASP A 62 -8.73 -10.07 -18.80
CA ASP A 62 -7.52 -10.92 -18.90
C ASP A 62 -6.22 -10.14 -18.64
N THR A 63 -6.29 -9.02 -17.89
CA THR A 63 -5.09 -8.21 -17.66
C THR A 63 -4.21 -8.81 -16.56
N VAL A 64 -2.94 -9.06 -16.91
CA VAL A 64 -1.87 -9.40 -15.97
C VAL A 64 -1.22 -8.09 -15.48
N GLU A 65 -1.91 -7.36 -14.59
CA GLU A 65 -1.36 -6.11 -13.97
C GLU A 65 -0.31 -6.42 -12.88
N THR A 66 -0.32 -7.67 -12.47
CA THR A 66 0.52 -8.44 -11.56
C THR A 66 1.71 -9.27 -11.98
N THR A 67 2.87 -9.14 -11.34
CA THR A 67 3.69 -10.30 -11.01
C THR A 67 3.67 -10.75 -9.53
N ASP A 68 3.11 -9.95 -8.61
CA ASP A 68 2.89 -10.30 -7.19
C ASP A 68 1.67 -11.22 -6.93
N GLU A 69 1.83 -12.52 -7.17
CA GLU A 69 0.81 -13.55 -6.87
C GLU A 69 0.84 -14.06 -5.42
N ASP A 70 1.44 -13.31 -4.47
CA ASP A 70 1.65 -13.78 -3.09
C ASP A 70 0.31 -14.02 -2.35
N PRO A 71 -0.06 -15.30 -2.09
CA PRO A 71 -1.33 -15.61 -1.46
C PRO A 71 -1.37 -15.17 0.01
N GLU A 72 -0.22 -15.08 0.69
CA GLU A 72 -0.12 -14.62 2.09
C GLU A 72 -0.45 -13.13 2.17
N ARG A 73 0.10 -12.33 1.26
CA ARG A 73 -0.18 -10.89 1.16
C ARG A 73 -1.66 -10.62 0.90
N VAL A 74 -2.26 -11.33 -0.05
CA VAL A 74 -3.70 -11.24 -0.33
C VAL A 74 -4.54 -11.59 0.90
N ALA A 75 -4.13 -12.63 1.63
CA ALA A 75 -4.73 -13.05 2.88
C ALA A 75 -4.64 -11.99 3.98
N VAL A 76 -3.52 -11.27 4.08
CA VAL A 76 -3.29 -10.19 5.04
C VAL A 76 -4.18 -8.99 4.70
N ILE A 77 -4.23 -8.58 3.43
CA ILE A 77 -5.11 -7.49 2.96
C ILE A 77 -6.55 -7.78 3.36
N GLN A 78 -7.07 -8.96 3.00
CA GLN A 78 -8.45 -9.33 3.30
C GLN A 78 -8.76 -9.26 4.80
N ARG A 79 -7.90 -9.84 5.64
CA ARG A 79 -8.14 -9.90 7.10
C ARG A 79 -8.02 -8.54 7.76
N MET A 80 -7.01 -7.75 7.41
CA MET A 80 -6.82 -6.41 7.96
C MET A 80 -7.95 -5.47 7.54
N THR A 81 -8.36 -5.50 6.27
CA THR A 81 -9.49 -4.69 5.77
C THR A 81 -10.80 -5.11 6.43
N TRP A 82 -11.07 -6.41 6.53
CA TRP A 82 -12.28 -6.91 7.20
C TRP A 82 -12.32 -6.46 8.67
N ALA A 83 -11.24 -6.63 9.44
CA ALA A 83 -11.20 -6.27 10.85
C ALA A 83 -11.39 -4.76 11.06
N PHE A 84 -10.76 -3.93 10.23
CA PHE A 84 -10.94 -2.48 10.28
C PHE A 84 -12.40 -2.07 10.04
N LEU A 85 -13.02 -2.60 8.98
CA LEU A 85 -14.40 -2.28 8.64
C LEU A 85 -15.40 -2.83 9.67
N HIS A 86 -15.17 -4.07 10.13
CA HIS A 86 -16.01 -4.70 11.15
C HIS A 86 -16.09 -3.80 12.40
N ASP A 87 -14.95 -3.34 12.90
CA ASP A 87 -14.93 -2.51 14.10
C ASP A 87 -15.45 -1.10 13.85
N ALA A 88 -15.21 -0.53 12.67
CA ALA A 88 -15.79 0.75 12.28
C ALA A 88 -17.33 0.73 12.26
N PHE A 89 -17.95 -0.42 11.96
CA PHE A 89 -19.41 -0.55 11.90
C PHE A 89 -20.05 -1.09 13.19
N THR A 90 -19.33 -1.90 13.97
CA THR A 90 -19.89 -2.59 15.15
C THR A 90 -19.47 -1.96 16.48
N SER A 91 -18.40 -1.16 16.49
CA SER A 91 -17.78 -0.63 17.71
C SER A 91 -17.29 -1.69 18.71
N ASP A 92 -17.13 -2.96 18.29
CA ASP A 92 -16.68 -4.07 19.14
C ASP A 92 -15.18 -3.97 19.48
N GLY A 93 -14.34 -3.53 18.53
CA GLY A 93 -12.91 -3.30 18.75
C GLY A 93 -12.06 -4.57 18.86
N SER A 94 -12.68 -5.74 19.01
CA SER A 94 -12.00 -7.01 19.25
C SER A 94 -11.34 -7.56 17.98
N ALA A 95 -11.97 -7.39 16.82
CA ALA A 95 -11.49 -7.90 15.55
C ALA A 95 -10.22 -7.16 15.11
N TRP A 96 -10.19 -5.83 15.24
CA TRP A 96 -9.03 -5.00 14.94
C TRP A 96 -7.88 -5.31 15.90
N ALA A 97 -8.14 -5.40 17.20
CA ALA A 97 -7.10 -5.74 18.18
C ALA A 97 -6.45 -7.11 17.88
N ALA A 98 -7.26 -8.12 17.54
CA ALA A 98 -6.75 -9.44 17.17
C ALA A 98 -5.94 -9.41 15.87
N ALA A 99 -6.45 -8.73 14.83
CA ALA A 99 -5.78 -8.63 13.54
C ALA A 99 -4.43 -7.88 13.62
N THR A 100 -4.40 -6.74 14.31
CA THR A 100 -3.17 -5.96 14.53
C THR A 100 -2.13 -6.73 15.34
N SER A 101 -2.55 -7.48 16.37
CA SER A 101 -1.66 -8.35 17.15
C SER A 101 -1.09 -9.48 16.29
N ALA A 102 -1.90 -10.11 15.45
CA ALA A 102 -1.43 -11.15 14.53
C ALA A 102 -0.43 -10.57 13.50
N PHE A 103 -0.76 -9.42 12.92
CA PHE A 103 0.06 -8.74 11.92
C PHE A 103 1.42 -8.27 12.47
N ALA A 104 1.49 -7.91 13.75
CA ALA A 104 2.76 -7.56 14.39
C ALA A 104 3.81 -8.69 14.35
N ASN A 105 3.38 -9.94 14.13
CA ASN A 105 4.27 -11.10 13.97
C ASN A 105 4.71 -11.34 12.51
N LEU A 106 4.34 -10.46 11.57
CA LEU A 106 4.62 -10.58 10.13
C LEU A 106 5.43 -9.38 9.59
N PRO A 107 6.59 -9.03 10.19
CA PRO A 107 7.35 -7.83 9.82
C PRO A 107 7.92 -7.87 8.39
N THR A 108 8.04 -9.06 7.80
CA THR A 108 8.47 -9.24 6.41
C THR A 108 7.39 -8.83 5.40
N ILE A 109 6.11 -8.98 5.78
CA ILE A 109 4.98 -8.67 4.90
C ILE A 109 4.73 -7.16 4.83
N GLY A 110 4.90 -6.43 5.95
CA GLY A 110 4.62 -5.01 5.98
C GLY A 110 4.73 -4.36 7.36
N GLN A 111 4.21 -3.13 7.45
CA GLN A 111 4.18 -2.32 8.66
C GLN A 111 2.79 -1.71 8.87
N LEU A 112 2.42 -1.54 10.14
CA LEU A 112 1.21 -0.83 10.56
C LEU A 112 1.60 0.33 11.47
N GLU A 113 1.06 1.51 11.17
CA GLU A 113 1.16 2.69 12.03
C GLU A 113 -0.24 3.17 12.43
N SER A 114 -0.39 3.69 13.65
CA SER A 114 -1.67 4.24 14.14
C SER A 114 -1.45 5.56 14.88
N LYS A 115 -2.40 6.50 14.73
CA LYS A 115 -2.43 7.84 15.36
C LYS A 115 -3.84 8.19 15.82
#